data_AF-A0A915IAU9-F1
#
_entry.id   AF-A0A915IAU9-F1
#
_cell.length_a   1.000
_cell.length_b   1.000
_cell.length_c   1.000
_cell.angle_alpha   90.00
_cell.angle_beta   90.00
_cell.angle_gamma   90.00
#
_symmetry.space_group_name_H-M   'P 1'
#
loop_
_entity.id
_entity.type
_entity.pdbx_description
1 polymer ?
#
loop_
_entity_poly.entity_id
_entity_poly.type
_entity_poly.pdbx_seq_one_letter_code
_entity_poly.pdbx_strand_id
1 'polypeptide(L)'
;MGCLNIGATQVEGNFLMQCYSPQQGSIGYKPVACVYNGQTYMPGQQFRMQQYGGGSLDSFTLGVCMQDSQGIRIKPAGCIDDYGRKYFRTSNMQIRGQNAQCIIDTNTNQIAIQLSGTYGGGPYGGGNYGGGNYGGYNNGNYNNNNNQD
;
A
#
# COMPACT_ATOMS: atom_id res chain seq x y z
N MET A 1 21.42 2.80 17.46
CA MET A 1 21.53 1.37 17.82
C MET A 1 22.36 0.71 16.73
N GLY A 2 23.42 -0.01 17.08
CA GLY A 2 24.36 -0.59 16.11
C GLY A 2 24.04 -2.04 15.76
N CYS A 3 24.37 -2.43 14.54
CA CYS A 3 24.25 -3.79 14.01
C CYS A 3 25.34 -4.69 14.62
N LEU A 4 25.13 -5.19 15.84
CA LEU A 4 26.17 -5.91 16.59
C LEU A 4 26.15 -7.43 16.38
N ASN A 5 25.00 -8.00 16.02
CA ASN A 5 24.82 -9.44 15.85
C ASN A 5 24.20 -9.74 14.49
N ILE A 6 24.93 -10.41 13.61
CA ILE A 6 24.41 -10.83 12.30
C ILE A 6 23.17 -11.70 12.52
N GLY A 7 22.11 -11.41 11.76
CA GLY A 7 20.81 -12.07 11.89
C GLY A 7 19.86 -11.42 12.90
N ALA A 8 20.35 -10.55 13.80
CA ALA A 8 19.48 -9.78 14.68
C ALA A 8 18.53 -8.89 13.86
N THR A 9 17.29 -8.78 14.33
CA THR A 9 16.26 -8.00 13.66
C THR A 9 15.80 -6.82 14.53
N GLN A 10 15.36 -5.76 13.87
CA GLN A 10 14.74 -4.61 14.52
C GLN A 10 13.66 -4.01 13.61
N VAL A 11 12.66 -3.38 14.19
CA VAL A 11 11.64 -2.64 13.43
C VAL A 11 12.12 -1.21 13.24
N GLU A 12 12.09 -0.74 11.99
CA GLU A 12 12.42 0.63 11.62
C GLU A 12 11.36 1.15 10.63
N GLY A 13 10.54 2.09 11.07
CA GLY A 13 9.38 2.56 10.30
C GLY A 13 8.42 1.42 9.95
N ASN A 14 8.23 1.18 8.64
CA ASN A 14 7.32 0.17 8.10
C ASN A 14 8.06 -1.12 7.68
N PHE A 15 9.26 -1.37 8.20
CA PHE A 15 10.08 -2.50 7.78
C PHE A 15 10.69 -3.23 8.97
N LEU A 16 10.80 -4.55 8.84
CA LEU A 16 11.66 -5.36 9.69
C LEU A 16 13.04 -5.38 9.03
N MET A 17 14.02 -4.81 9.71
CA MET A 17 15.40 -4.75 9.29
C MET A 17 16.15 -5.94 9.87
N GLN A 18 17.02 -6.58 9.09
CA GLN A 18 17.93 -7.63 9.55
C GLN A 18 19.37 -7.18 9.39
N CYS A 19 20.14 -7.41 10.46
CA CYS A 19 21.57 -7.21 10.46
C CYS A 19 22.25 -8.23 9.54
N TYR A 20 23.04 -7.77 8.56
CA TYR A 20 23.73 -8.62 7.60
C TYR A 20 25.13 -8.09 7.27
N SER A 21 26.00 -8.98 6.80
CA SER A 21 27.35 -8.63 6.33
C SER A 21 27.44 -8.92 4.83
N PRO A 22 27.35 -7.90 3.94
CA PRO A 22 27.45 -8.11 2.50
C PRO A 22 28.85 -8.52 2.05
N GLN A 23 29.88 -8.03 2.74
CA GLN A 23 31.29 -8.27 2.48
C GLN A 23 32.06 -8.34 3.80
N GLN A 24 33.14 -9.13 3.86
CA GLN A 24 33.98 -9.28 5.05
C GLN A 24 34.38 -7.91 5.61
N GLY A 25 33.96 -7.62 6.84
CA GLY A 25 34.28 -6.37 7.55
C GLY A 25 33.25 -5.24 7.44
N SER A 26 32.21 -5.40 6.61
CA SER A 26 31.06 -4.48 6.59
C SER A 26 29.85 -5.13 7.26
N ILE A 27 29.15 -4.37 8.10
CA ILE A 27 27.89 -4.80 8.70
C ILE A 27 26.88 -3.68 8.46
N GLY A 28 25.69 -4.05 8.00
CA GLY A 28 24.61 -3.11 7.74
C GLY A 28 23.24 -3.74 7.99
N TYR A 29 22.20 -2.94 7.81
CA TYR A 29 20.82 -3.41 7.88
C TYR A 29 20.23 -3.52 6.47
N LYS A 30 19.49 -4.61 6.22
CA LYS A 30 18.64 -4.73 5.04
C LYS A 30 17.20 -4.98 5.47
N PRO A 31 16.20 -4.43 4.75
CA PRO A 31 14.82 -4.79 5.02
C PRO A 31 14.59 -6.26 4.60
N VAL A 32 13.91 -7.03 5.45
CA VAL A 32 13.57 -8.44 5.21
C VAL A 32 12.08 -8.75 5.27
N ALA A 33 11.27 -7.85 5.83
CA ALA A 33 9.83 -7.94 5.82
C ALA A 33 9.19 -6.55 5.93
N CYS A 34 7.91 -6.45 5.62
CA CYS A 34 7.12 -5.24 5.84
C CYS A 34 6.51 -5.28 7.24
N VAL A 35 6.36 -4.13 7.87
CA VAL A 35 5.63 -3.97 9.14
C VAL A 35 4.46 -3.03 8.89
N TYR A 36 3.25 -3.49 9.19
CA TYR A 36 2.04 -2.71 9.03
C TYR A 36 1.11 -2.94 10.22
N ASN A 37 0.67 -1.87 10.88
CA ASN A 37 -0.11 -1.91 12.13
C ASN A 37 0.48 -2.85 13.20
N GLY A 38 1.81 -2.80 13.38
CA GLY A 38 2.53 -3.62 14.35
C GLY A 38 2.67 -5.10 14.00
N GLN A 39 2.15 -5.53 12.84
CA GLN A 39 2.28 -6.90 12.35
C GLN A 39 3.33 -6.98 11.25
N THR A 40 4.11 -8.06 11.27
CA THR A 40 5.17 -8.33 10.29
C THR A 40 4.62 -9.21 9.16
N TYR A 41 4.88 -8.80 7.93
CA TYR A 41 4.47 -9.47 6.71
C TYR A 41 5.70 -9.81 5.86
N MET A 42 5.93 -11.11 5.65
CA MET A 42 7.00 -11.60 4.78
C MET A 42 6.72 -11.25 3.31
N PRO A 43 7.75 -11.19 2.44
CA PRO A 43 7.57 -11.04 1.00
C PRO A 43 6.55 -12.02 0.43
N GLY A 44 5.61 -11.50 -0.38
CA GLY A 44 4.48 -12.21 -0.95
C GLY A 44 3.22 -12.24 -0.06
N GLN A 45 3.32 -11.93 1.24
CA GLN A 45 2.17 -11.91 2.12
C GLN A 45 1.27 -10.70 1.85
N GLN A 46 -0.03 -10.95 1.95
CA GLN A 46 -1.07 -9.96 1.73
C GLN A 46 -1.75 -9.57 3.03
N PHE A 47 -2.22 -8.33 3.12
CA PHE A 47 -2.86 -7.81 4.32
C PHE A 47 -3.91 -6.75 4.01
N ARG A 48 -4.81 -6.52 4.97
CA ARG A 48 -5.79 -5.43 4.90
C ARG A 48 -5.09 -4.12 5.26
N MET A 49 -4.99 -3.22 4.30
CA MET A 49 -4.62 -1.83 4.52
C MET A 49 -5.88 -1.03 4.86
N GLN A 50 -5.79 -0.24 5.92
CA GLN A 50 -6.80 0.76 6.23
C GLN A 50 -6.78 1.82 5.12
N GLN A 51 -7.94 2.07 4.51
CA GLN A 51 -8.07 3.06 3.46
C GLN A 51 -7.80 4.45 4.06
N TYR A 52 -6.80 5.15 3.52
CA TYR A 52 -6.54 6.55 3.86
C TYR A 52 -7.55 7.42 3.12
N GLY A 53 -8.66 7.74 3.77
CA GLY A 53 -9.71 8.61 3.25
C GLY A 53 -11.09 8.08 3.60
N GLY A 54 -11.81 8.80 4.47
CA GLY A 54 -13.06 8.40 5.12
C GLY A 54 -14.30 8.34 4.20
N GLY A 55 -14.23 7.61 3.09
CA GLY A 55 -15.41 7.17 2.36
C GLY A 55 -16.05 5.98 3.07
N SER A 56 -17.31 6.08 3.46
CA SER A 56 -18.03 5.10 4.29
C SER A 56 -18.46 3.83 3.54
N LEU A 57 -17.61 3.29 2.69
CA LEU A 57 -17.83 1.99 2.07
C LEU A 57 -16.77 1.06 2.65
N ASP A 58 -17.23 0.06 3.39
CA ASP A 58 -16.49 -0.94 4.19
C ASP A 58 -15.41 -1.75 3.44
N SER A 59 -15.08 -1.35 2.22
CA SER A 59 -14.02 -1.91 1.42
C SER A 59 -12.64 -1.51 1.92
N PHE A 60 -11.73 -2.49 1.98
CA PHE A 60 -10.35 -2.29 2.39
C PHE A 60 -9.43 -2.35 1.17
N THR A 61 -8.29 -1.67 1.25
CA THR A 61 -7.21 -1.88 0.30
C THR A 61 -6.48 -3.18 0.64
N LEU A 62 -6.26 -4.05 -0.34
CA LEU A 62 -5.38 -5.20 -0.23
C LEU A 62 -3.94 -4.72 -0.41
N GLY A 63 -3.16 -4.73 0.66
CA GLY A 63 -1.71 -4.55 0.62
C GLY A 63 -1.00 -5.86 0.34
N VAL A 64 0.19 -5.77 -0.25
CA VAL A 64 1.13 -6.88 -0.37
C VAL A 64 2.53 -6.40 0.01
N CYS A 65 3.24 -7.19 0.80
CA CYS A 65 4.68 -6.99 0.98
C CYS A 65 5.40 -7.58 -0.22
N MET A 66 6.11 -6.77 -1.00
CA MET A 66 6.88 -7.26 -2.15
C MET A 66 8.37 -7.14 -1.88
N GLN A 67 9.13 -8.06 -2.47
CA GLN A 67 10.57 -7.97 -2.59
C GLN A 67 10.94 -8.04 -4.07
N ASP A 68 11.67 -7.04 -4.56
CA ASP A 68 12.20 -7.02 -5.93
C ASP A 68 13.64 -6.49 -5.94
N SER A 69 14.19 -6.19 -7.13
CA SER A 69 15.56 -5.70 -7.27
C SER A 69 15.81 -4.35 -6.59
N GLN A 70 14.76 -3.59 -6.28
CA GLN A 70 14.84 -2.31 -5.57
C GLN A 70 14.69 -2.49 -4.05
N GLY A 71 14.49 -3.71 -3.56
CA GLY A 71 14.35 -4.03 -2.14
C GLY A 71 12.92 -4.41 -1.75
N ILE A 72 12.62 -4.24 -0.46
CA ILE A 72 11.29 -4.56 0.11
C ILE A 72 10.43 -3.31 0.18
N ARG A 73 9.17 -3.45 -0.23
CA ARG A 73 8.19 -2.36 -0.22
C ARG A 73 6.77 -2.89 -0.05
N ILE A 74 5.92 -2.09 0.59
CA ILE A 74 4.49 -2.32 0.63
C ILE A 74 3.89 -1.78 -0.67
N LYS A 75 3.07 -2.57 -1.36
CA LYS A 75 2.29 -2.12 -2.51
C LYS A 75 0.81 -2.39 -2.35
N PRO A 76 -0.05 -1.53 -2.91
CA PRO A 76 -1.42 -1.89 -3.16
C PRO A 76 -1.49 -3.02 -4.21
N ALA A 77 -2.18 -4.10 -3.88
CA ALA A 77 -2.41 -5.25 -4.77
C ALA A 77 -3.84 -5.30 -5.31
N GLY A 78 -4.80 -4.69 -4.61
CA GLY A 78 -6.21 -4.79 -4.97
C GLY A 78 -7.16 -4.27 -3.90
N CYS A 79 -8.41 -4.69 -4.00
CA CYS A 79 -9.47 -4.34 -3.07
C CYS A 79 -9.95 -5.60 -2.35
N ILE A 80 -10.42 -5.43 -1.13
CA ILE A 80 -11.08 -6.48 -0.35
C ILE A 80 -12.44 -5.96 0.06
N ASP A 81 -13.49 -6.74 -0.17
CA ASP A 81 -14.81 -6.40 0.36
C ASP A 81 -15.00 -6.87 1.81
N ASP A 82 -16.18 -6.56 2.34
CA ASP A 82 -16.59 -6.87 3.71
C ASP A 82 -16.55 -8.39 3.98
N TYR A 83 -16.78 -9.20 2.94
CA TYR A 83 -16.75 -10.66 2.98
C TYR A 83 -15.34 -11.25 2.86
N GLY A 84 -14.31 -10.41 2.68
CA GLY A 84 -12.94 -10.87 2.51
C GLY A 84 -12.60 -11.36 1.10
N ARG A 85 -13.50 -11.16 0.12
CA ARG A 85 -13.22 -11.49 -1.28
C ARG A 85 -12.23 -10.49 -1.84
N LYS A 86 -11.23 -11.00 -2.56
CA LYS A 86 -10.12 -10.21 -3.10
C LYS A 86 -10.36 -9.92 -4.57
N TYR A 87 -10.20 -8.67 -4.94
CA TYR A 87 -10.38 -8.17 -6.30
C TYR A 87 -9.08 -7.52 -6.75
N PHE A 88 -8.54 -7.99 -7.87
CA PHE A 88 -7.30 -7.46 -8.45
C PHE A 88 -7.65 -6.56 -9.64
N ARG A 89 -6.78 -5.58 -9.95
CA ARG A 89 -6.84 -4.65 -11.09
C ARG A 89 -8.13 -4.66 -11.95
N THR A 90 -8.86 -3.55 -11.91
CA THR A 90 -10.02 -3.26 -12.79
C THR A 90 -11.16 -4.27 -12.73
N SER A 91 -11.19 -5.13 -11.69
CA SER A 91 -12.27 -6.08 -11.48
C SER A 91 -13.55 -5.36 -11.04
N ASN A 92 -14.66 -5.78 -11.61
CA ASN A 92 -15.99 -5.45 -11.11
C ASN A 92 -16.26 -6.25 -9.83
N MET A 93 -16.84 -5.60 -8.84
CA MET A 93 -17.20 -6.17 -7.55
C MET A 93 -18.59 -5.70 -7.12
N GLN A 94 -19.16 -6.34 -6.10
CA GLN A 94 -20.39 -5.89 -5.48
C GLN A 94 -20.15 -5.56 -4.01
N ILE A 95 -20.45 -4.33 -3.63
CA ILE A 95 -20.41 -3.86 -2.25
C ILE A 95 -21.86 -3.60 -1.85
N ARG A 96 -22.38 -4.41 -0.93
CA ARG A 96 -23.75 -4.28 -0.40
C ARG A 96 -24.83 -4.19 -1.49
N GLY A 97 -24.68 -4.97 -2.56
CA GLY A 97 -25.62 -5.01 -3.70
C GLY A 97 -25.44 -3.91 -4.74
N GLN A 98 -24.50 -2.98 -4.56
CA GLN A 98 -24.11 -1.99 -5.57
C GLN A 98 -22.90 -2.50 -6.35
N ASN A 99 -22.92 -2.31 -7.67
CA ASN A 99 -21.75 -2.58 -8.49
C ASN A 99 -20.67 -1.55 -8.18
N ALA A 100 -19.43 -2.00 -8.07
CA ALA A 100 -18.26 -1.18 -7.88
C ALA A 100 -17.10 -1.71 -8.73
N GLN A 101 -16.10 -0.87 -8.96
CA GLN A 101 -14.88 -1.26 -9.65
C GLN A 101 -13.67 -1.01 -8.75
N CYS A 102 -12.82 -2.02 -8.63
CA CYS A 102 -11.52 -1.88 -7.98
C CYS A 102 -10.52 -1.30 -8.98
N ILE A 103 -10.11 -0.05 -8.79
CA ILE A 103 -9.18 0.64 -9.68
C ILE A 103 -7.86 0.82 -8.94
N ILE A 104 -6.77 0.36 -9.56
CA ILE A 104 -5.41 0.56 -9.05
C ILE A 104 -4.71 1.44 -10.07
N ASP A 105 -4.44 2.69 -9.71
CA ASP A 105 -3.59 3.56 -10.51
C ASP A 105 -2.14 3.13 -10.32
N THR A 106 -1.56 2.59 -11.38
CA THR A 106 -0.18 2.07 -11.37
C THR A 106 0.87 3.17 -11.33
N ASN A 107 0.53 4.40 -11.68
CA ASN A 107 1.45 5.53 -11.69
C ASN A 107 1.60 6.11 -10.29
N THR A 108 0.47 6.25 -9.58
CA THR A 108 0.44 6.82 -8.22
C THR A 108 0.48 5.75 -7.13
N ASN A 109 0.38 4.46 -7.51
CA ASN A 109 0.13 3.35 -6.57
C ASN A 109 -1.05 3.65 -5.64
N GLN A 110 -2.09 4.29 -6.16
CA GLN A 110 -3.32 4.56 -5.43
C GLN A 110 -4.38 3.53 -5.77
N ILE A 111 -5.23 3.24 -4.79
CA ILE A 111 -6.42 2.41 -4.98
C ILE A 111 -7.65 3.26 -4.79
N ALA A 112 -8.53 3.20 -5.78
CA ALA A 112 -9.85 3.80 -5.75
C ALA A 112 -10.90 2.72 -5.96
N ILE A 113 -12.04 2.88 -5.29
CA ILE A 113 -13.22 2.04 -5.49
C ILE A 113 -14.29 2.94 -6.06
N GLN A 114 -14.69 2.66 -7.29
CA GLN A 114 -15.65 3.46 -8.03
C GLN A 114 -16.99 2.72 -8.09
N LEU A 115 -18.03 3.25 -7.43
CA LEU A 115 -19.38 2.71 -7.54
C LEU A 115 -19.93 2.91 -8.96
N SER A 116 -20.31 1.81 -9.62
CA SER A 116 -20.98 1.79 -10.91
C SER A 116 -22.48 2.00 -10.67
N GLY A 117 -22.92 3.25 -10.48
CA GLY A 117 -24.33 3.48 -10.13
C GLY A 117 -24.84 4.92 -10.03
N THR A 118 -23.99 5.94 -10.03
CA THR A 118 -24.44 7.34 -10.08
C THR A 118 -23.64 8.11 -11.13
N TYR A 119 -23.78 7.72 -12.39
CA TYR A 119 -23.42 8.57 -13.53
C TYR A 119 -24.67 8.83 -14.36
N GLY A 120 -25.34 9.94 -14.06
CA GLY A 120 -25.78 10.81 -15.15
C GLY A 120 -24.56 11.60 -15.60
N GLY A 121 -23.88 11.17 -16.66
CA GLY A 121 -22.74 11.91 -17.22
C GLY A 121 -21.76 11.01 -17.97
N GLY A 122 -21.94 10.88 -19.28
CA GLY A 122 -21.18 10.01 -20.17
C GLY A 122 -19.74 10.45 -20.50
N PRO A 123 -19.14 9.87 -21.57
CA PRO A 123 -17.81 9.26 -21.50
C PRO A 123 -16.61 10.16 -21.82
N TYR A 124 -16.80 11.42 -22.21
CA TYR A 124 -15.71 12.35 -22.53
C TYR A 124 -16.12 13.79 -22.19
N GLY A 125 -16.39 14.06 -20.91
CA GLY A 125 -16.69 15.40 -20.42
C GLY A 125 -15.62 15.84 -19.43
N GLY A 126 -14.63 16.58 -19.91
CA GLY A 126 -13.73 17.32 -19.03
C GLY A 126 -14.54 18.30 -18.17
N GLY A 127 -14.21 18.39 -16.89
CA GLY A 127 -14.67 19.48 -16.04
C GLY A 127 -15.20 19.06 -14.68
N ASN A 128 -14.42 19.42 -13.68
CA ASN A 128 -14.83 19.80 -12.33
C ASN A 128 -14.96 18.71 -11.27
N TYR A 129 -13.85 18.53 -10.57
CA TYR A 129 -13.76 18.07 -9.19
C TYR A 129 -14.68 18.93 -8.30
N GLY A 130 -15.79 18.37 -7.82
CA GLY A 130 -16.63 19.02 -6.80
C GLY A 130 -18.01 18.36 -6.70
N GLY A 131 -18.49 17.86 -5.57
CA GLY A 131 -17.90 17.82 -4.24
C GLY A 131 -18.44 16.60 -3.51
N GLY A 132 -17.54 15.66 -3.22
CA GLY A 132 -17.55 14.91 -1.98
C GLY A 132 -16.17 15.20 -1.39
N ASN A 133 -16.13 15.69 -0.16
CA ASN A 133 -14.92 16.14 0.51
C ASN A 133 -13.95 14.94 0.72
N TYR A 134 -13.21 14.57 -0.33
CA TYR A 134 -12.04 13.72 -0.23
C TYR A 134 -10.92 14.61 0.30
N GLY A 135 -10.86 14.69 1.63
CA GLY A 135 -9.87 15.46 2.38
C GLY A 135 -8.48 15.24 1.80
N GLY A 136 -7.80 16.36 1.54
CA GLY A 136 -6.58 16.47 0.77
C GLY A 136 -5.57 15.34 0.97
N TYR A 137 -5.19 14.73 -0.14
CA TYR A 137 -4.06 13.81 -0.25
C TYR A 137 -2.78 14.59 0.04
N ASN A 138 -2.27 14.52 1.27
CA ASN A 138 -0.92 15.00 1.54
C ASN A 138 0.07 13.93 1.09
N ASN A 139 0.82 14.27 0.06
CA ASN A 139 1.84 13.45 -0.59
C ASN A 139 3.03 13.31 0.37
N GLY A 140 3.03 12.27 1.20
CA GLY A 140 4.21 11.81 1.93
C GLY A 140 5.21 11.18 0.97
N ASN A 141 5.83 11.99 0.12
CA ASN A 141 6.97 11.62 -0.69
C ASN A 141 8.15 11.36 0.26
N TYR A 142 8.32 10.13 0.73
CA TYR A 142 9.49 9.72 1.52
C TYR A 142 10.69 9.61 0.59
N ASN A 143 11.23 10.77 0.22
CA ASN A 143 12.55 10.89 -0.38
C ASN A 143 13.57 10.67 0.75
N ASN A 144 14.07 9.45 0.89
CA ASN A 144 15.09 9.14 1.88
C ASN A 144 16.46 9.58 1.34
N ASN A 145 16.71 10.88 1.39
CA ASN A 145 18.02 11.49 1.16
C ASN A 145 18.51 12.01 2.51
N ASN A 146 19.12 11.13 3.31
CA ASN A 146 19.99 11.54 4.41
C ASN A 146 21.39 11.00 4.12
N ASN A 147 22.10 11.76 3.30
CA ASN A 147 23.55 11.82 3.32
C ASN A 147 23.91 13.09 4.08
N GLN A 148 24.20 12.97 5.38
CA GLN A 148 24.92 14.00 6.14
C GLN A 148 25.87 13.30 7.12
N ASP A 149 27.15 13.64 6.91
CA ASP A 149 28.39 13.48 7.68
C ASP A 149 28.95 12.07 7.94
#